data_AF-A0A1Z5HPJ3-F1
#
_entry.id   AF-A0A1Z5HPJ3-F1
#
_cell.length_a   1.000
_cell.length_b   1.000
_cell.length_c   1.000
_cell.angle_alpha   90.00
_cell.angle_beta   90.00
_cell.angle_gamma   90.00
#
_symmetry.space_group_name_H-M   'P 1'
#
loop_
_entity.id
_entity.type
_entity.pdbx_description
1 polymer ?
#
loop_
_entity_poly.entity_id
_entity_poly.type
_entity_poly.pdbx_seq_one_letter_code
_entity_poly.pdbx_strand_id
1 'polypeptide(L)'
;MEKAFTIQEKMLAKIAEFENKDVDRDYSLNWERLHMASCTAIGKLLALKRGIDPELAAIACSVHDYGRLVTGKQKNHAAAGYEPLKEFLQETGLFTEEQTELIAQSARNHSNKNEVGSPLEELVKDADVLDCYLHGVPLEREEQRHRLRQVLEEIKLSEMLSCKNCGQGSL
;
A
#
# COMPACT_ATOMS: atom_id res chain seq x y z
N MET A 1 -19.86 -0.31 5.12
CA MET A 1 -18.77 -0.51 4.15
C MET A 1 -17.48 -0.07 4.85
N GLU A 2 -16.42 -0.89 4.81
CA GLU A 2 -15.14 -0.55 5.47
C GLU A 2 -14.53 0.72 4.86
N LYS A 3 -13.83 1.53 5.66
CA LYS A 3 -13.18 2.78 5.21
C LYS A 3 -12.19 2.50 4.08
N ALA A 4 -11.47 1.37 4.15
CA ALA A 4 -10.51 0.97 3.12
C ALA A 4 -11.15 0.79 1.73
N PHE A 5 -12.39 0.32 1.66
CA PHE A 5 -13.11 0.22 0.38
C PHE A 5 -13.49 1.62 -0.13
N THR A 6 -14.04 2.48 0.74
CA THR A 6 -14.40 3.85 0.39
C THR A 6 -13.19 4.67 -0.08
N ILE A 7 -12.01 4.47 0.52
CA ILE A 7 -10.78 5.13 0.07
C ILE A 7 -10.35 4.63 -1.29
N GLN A 8 -10.42 3.33 -1.58
CA GLN A 8 -10.13 2.83 -2.92
C GLN A 8 -11.08 3.40 -3.97
N GLU A 9 -12.39 3.52 -3.68
CA GLU A 9 -13.32 4.20 -4.59
C GLU A 9 -12.94 5.66 -4.85
N LYS A 10 -12.57 6.40 -3.80
CA LYS A 10 -12.11 7.79 -3.91
C LYS A 10 -10.79 7.89 -4.68
N MET A 11 -9.86 6.95 -4.49
CA MET A 11 -8.62 6.87 -5.26
C MET A 11 -8.89 6.58 -6.74
N LEU A 12 -9.80 5.66 -7.06
CA LEU A 12 -10.22 5.39 -8.44
C LEU A 12 -10.83 6.64 -9.10
N ALA A 13 -11.67 7.37 -8.38
CA ALA A 13 -12.19 8.66 -8.84
C ALA A 13 -11.05 9.68 -9.06
N LYS A 14 -10.08 9.73 -8.15
CA LYS A 14 -8.91 10.61 -8.28
C LYS A 14 -8.06 10.27 -9.50
N ILE A 15 -7.86 8.98 -9.78
CA ILE A 15 -7.16 8.50 -10.98
C ILE A 15 -7.91 8.92 -12.25
N ALA A 16 -9.25 8.85 -12.24
CA ALA A 16 -10.07 9.24 -13.39
C ALA A 16 -9.91 10.72 -13.77
N GLU A 17 -9.64 11.61 -12.80
CA GLU A 17 -9.35 13.03 -13.07
C GLU A 17 -8.15 13.27 -14.00
N PHE A 18 -7.29 12.25 -14.17
CA PHE A 18 -6.09 12.33 -14.98
C PHE A 18 -6.19 11.64 -16.35
N GLU A 19 -7.30 10.96 -16.67
CA GLU A 19 -7.45 10.21 -17.93
C GLU A 19 -7.39 11.10 -19.18
N ASN A 20 -7.87 12.35 -19.07
CA ASN A 20 -7.91 13.31 -20.17
C ASN A 20 -6.88 14.43 -20.03
N LYS A 21 -5.89 14.27 -19.14
CA LYS A 21 -4.84 15.26 -18.91
C LYS A 21 -3.56 14.82 -19.60
N ASP A 22 -2.99 15.71 -20.40
CA ASP A 22 -1.68 15.51 -21.01
C ASP A 22 -0.58 15.74 -19.96
N VAL A 23 -0.29 14.68 -19.20
CA VAL A 23 0.78 14.64 -18.19
C VAL A 23 1.76 13.58 -18.61
N ASP A 24 3.04 13.93 -18.70
CA ASP A 24 4.13 12.99 -18.94
C ASP A 24 4.33 12.08 -17.71
N ARG A 25 4.03 10.79 -17.86
CA ARG A 25 3.97 9.81 -16.77
C ARG A 25 4.97 8.68 -16.95
N ASP A 26 5.68 8.36 -15.86
CA ASP A 26 6.62 7.23 -15.83
C ASP A 26 5.88 5.88 -15.72
N TYR A 27 4.66 5.89 -15.15
CA TYR A 27 3.77 4.72 -15.05
C TYR A 27 2.37 5.05 -15.58
N SER A 28 1.72 4.06 -16.18
CA SER A 28 0.35 4.23 -16.69
C SER A 28 -0.67 4.35 -15.56
N LEU A 29 -1.79 5.05 -15.81
CA LEU A 29 -2.91 5.06 -14.86
C LEU A 29 -3.48 3.65 -14.59
N ASN A 30 -3.34 2.72 -15.54
CA ASN A 30 -3.74 1.33 -15.34
C ASN A 30 -2.85 0.62 -14.32
N TRP A 31 -1.54 0.90 -14.35
CA TRP A 31 -0.63 0.45 -13.31
C TRP A 31 -1.06 0.99 -11.94
N GLU A 32 -1.35 2.29 -11.83
CA GLU A 32 -1.80 2.86 -10.55
C GLU A 32 -3.04 2.14 -10.00
N ARG A 33 -4.03 1.85 -10.85
CA ARG A 33 -5.24 1.12 -10.41
C ARG A 33 -4.93 -0.29 -9.92
N LEU A 34 -4.11 -1.03 -10.66
CA LEU A 34 -3.79 -2.42 -10.33
C LEU A 34 -2.94 -2.48 -9.07
N HIS A 35 -1.82 -1.75 -9.04
CA HIS A 35 -0.87 -1.71 -7.93
C HIS A 35 -1.53 -1.23 -6.64
N MET A 36 -2.35 -0.18 -6.70
CA MET A 36 -3.15 0.30 -5.58
C MET A 36 -4.02 -0.83 -4.99
N ALA A 37 -4.84 -1.47 -5.83
CA ALA A 37 -5.81 -2.47 -5.38
C ALA A 37 -5.13 -3.74 -4.84
N SER A 38 -4.09 -4.23 -5.52
CA SER A 38 -3.38 -5.44 -5.09
C SER A 38 -2.51 -5.20 -3.85
N CYS A 39 -1.81 -4.06 -3.78
CA CYS A 39 -1.04 -3.66 -2.58
C CYS A 39 -1.97 -3.46 -1.37
N THR A 40 -3.19 -2.96 -1.56
CA THR A 40 -4.22 -2.88 -0.50
C THR A 40 -4.54 -4.26 0.09
N ALA A 41 -4.77 -5.25 -0.77
CA ALA A 41 -5.09 -6.61 -0.34
C ALA A 41 -3.90 -7.28 0.38
N ILE A 42 -2.69 -7.12 -0.16
CA ILE A 42 -1.45 -7.61 0.45
C ILE A 42 -1.24 -6.97 1.82
N GLY A 43 -1.38 -5.65 1.93
CA GLY A 43 -1.24 -4.92 3.18
C GLY A 43 -2.19 -5.43 4.27
N LYS A 44 -3.46 -5.68 3.92
CA LYS A 44 -4.45 -6.26 4.85
C LYS A 44 -4.03 -7.64 5.37
N LEU A 45 -3.48 -8.50 4.49
CA LEU A 45 -3.02 -9.84 4.87
C LEU A 45 -1.77 -9.79 5.76
N LEU A 46 -0.79 -8.96 5.42
CA LEU A 46 0.41 -8.76 6.24
C LEU A 46 0.04 -8.20 7.61
N ALA A 47 -0.91 -7.27 7.68
CA ALA A 47 -1.37 -6.68 8.94
C ALA A 47 -1.97 -7.73 9.87
N LEU A 48 -2.83 -8.60 9.35
CA LEU A 48 -3.40 -9.72 10.11
C LEU A 48 -2.31 -10.64 10.68
N LYS A 49 -1.27 -10.93 9.90
CA LYS A 49 -0.15 -11.76 10.37
C LYS A 49 0.70 -11.05 11.43
N ARG A 50 0.91 -9.74 11.28
CA ARG A 50 1.80 -8.92 12.12
C ARG A 50 1.12 -8.32 13.35
N GLY A 51 -0.19 -8.48 13.51
CA GLY A 51 -0.95 -7.86 14.61
C GLY A 51 -1.06 -6.33 14.48
N ILE A 52 -1.02 -5.81 13.26
CA ILE A 52 -1.23 -4.39 12.94
C ILE A 52 -2.71 -4.21 12.54
N ASP A 53 -3.28 -3.02 12.77
CA ASP A 53 -4.64 -2.69 12.32
C ASP A 53 -4.80 -2.95 10.81
N PRO A 54 -5.62 -3.94 10.40
CA PRO A 54 -5.74 -4.32 8.99
C PRO A 54 -6.44 -3.27 8.13
N GLU A 55 -7.35 -2.46 8.70
CA GLU A 55 -8.03 -1.41 7.96
C GLU A 55 -7.07 -0.24 7.70
N LEU A 56 -6.31 0.16 8.72
CA LEU A 56 -5.31 1.22 8.58
C LEU A 56 -4.18 0.82 7.61
N ALA A 57 -3.70 -0.42 7.67
CA ALA A 57 -2.72 -0.96 6.75
C ALA A 57 -3.21 -0.99 5.31
N ALA A 58 -4.44 -1.47 5.08
CA ALA A 58 -5.06 -1.46 3.76
C ALA A 58 -5.13 -0.04 3.19
N ILE A 59 -5.56 0.93 4.00
CA ILE A 59 -5.65 2.33 3.59
C ILE A 59 -4.27 2.89 3.23
N ALA A 60 -3.27 2.71 4.10
CA ALA A 60 -1.91 3.19 3.84
C ALA A 60 -1.31 2.61 2.55
N CYS A 61 -1.47 1.31 2.33
CA CYS A 61 -1.06 0.66 1.08
C CYS A 61 -1.82 1.20 -0.14
N SER A 62 -3.13 1.48 -0.01
CA SER A 62 -3.95 2.01 -1.12
C SER A 62 -3.54 3.42 -1.56
N VAL A 63 -2.84 4.19 -0.73
CA VAL A 63 -2.52 5.60 -1.03
C VAL A 63 -1.03 5.88 -1.11
N HIS A 64 -0.16 4.89 -0.89
CA HIS A 64 1.27 5.13 -0.70
C HIS A 64 1.95 5.82 -1.90
N ASP A 65 1.43 5.58 -3.11
CA ASP A 65 1.91 6.14 -4.37
C ASP A 65 1.17 7.41 -4.83
N TYR A 66 0.42 8.06 -3.96
CA TYR A 66 -0.36 9.26 -4.29
C TYR A 66 0.47 10.36 -4.98
N GLY A 67 1.74 10.51 -4.59
CA GLY A 67 2.65 11.44 -5.22
C GLY A 67 2.94 11.13 -6.69
N ARG A 68 3.00 9.85 -7.08
CA ARG A 68 3.18 9.44 -8.48
C ARG A 68 1.92 9.71 -9.28
N LEU A 69 0.76 9.51 -8.69
CA LEU A 69 -0.51 9.85 -9.30
C LEU A 69 -0.58 11.34 -9.66
N VAL A 70 -0.28 12.23 -8.71
CA VAL A 70 -0.42 13.68 -8.91
C VAL A 70 0.69 14.29 -9.77
N THR A 71 1.93 13.79 -9.65
CA THR A 71 3.08 14.36 -10.40
C THR A 71 3.33 13.68 -11.74
N GLY A 72 2.89 12.43 -11.90
CA GLY A 72 3.25 11.54 -13.00
C GLY A 72 4.66 10.93 -12.88
N LYS A 73 5.47 11.31 -11.89
CA LYS A 73 6.88 10.93 -11.82
C LYS A 73 7.16 9.92 -10.74
N GLN A 74 8.00 8.93 -11.03
CA GLN A 74 8.50 7.95 -10.08
C GLN A 74 9.61 8.54 -9.21
N LYS A 75 10.43 9.44 -9.73
CA LYS A 75 11.49 10.05 -8.91
C LYS A 75 10.86 10.95 -7.83
N ASN A 76 11.23 10.75 -6.57
CA ASN A 76 10.76 11.51 -5.41
C ASN A 76 9.25 11.48 -5.14
N HIS A 77 8.50 10.55 -5.76
CA HIS A 77 7.04 10.48 -5.62
C HIS A 77 6.58 10.38 -4.16
N ALA A 78 7.23 9.55 -3.34
CA ALA A 78 6.86 9.37 -1.95
C ALA A 78 6.89 10.71 -1.17
N ALA A 79 7.96 11.49 -1.32
CA ALA A 79 8.07 12.81 -0.70
C ALA A 79 7.09 13.82 -1.29
N ALA A 80 6.92 13.84 -2.62
CA ALA A 80 6.01 14.75 -3.32
C ALA A 80 4.53 14.48 -2.98
N GLY A 81 4.19 13.24 -2.59
CA GLY A 81 2.84 12.85 -2.22
C GLY A 81 2.42 13.30 -0.82
N TYR A 82 3.35 13.73 0.04
CA TYR A 82 3.07 13.93 1.46
C TYR A 82 1.93 14.93 1.74
N GLU A 83 2.10 16.19 1.33
CA GLU A 83 1.07 17.22 1.56
C GLU A 83 -0.20 16.97 0.72
N PRO A 84 -0.13 16.65 -0.59
CA PRO A 84 -1.33 16.38 -1.38
C PRO A 84 -2.16 15.19 -0.86
N LEU A 85 -1.51 14.19 -0.28
CA LEU A 85 -2.20 13.07 0.34
C LEU A 85 -2.92 13.48 1.63
N LYS A 86 -2.30 14.33 2.46
CA LYS A 86 -2.95 14.85 3.67
C LYS A 86 -4.21 15.62 3.32
N GLU A 87 -4.14 16.50 2.32
CA GLU A 87 -5.29 17.25 1.81
C GLU A 87 -6.39 16.28 1.35
N PHE A 88 -6.05 15.29 0.52
CA PHE A 88 -7.00 14.28 0.05
C PHE A 88 -7.68 13.52 1.20
N LEU A 89 -6.90 13.07 2.20
CA LEU A 89 -7.43 12.34 3.36
C LEU A 89 -8.35 13.22 4.21
N GLN A 90 -7.99 14.49 4.43
CA GLN A 90 -8.80 15.46 5.16
C GLN A 90 -10.13 15.74 4.46
N GLU A 91 -10.11 15.93 3.14
CA GLU A 91 -11.31 16.13 2.32
C GLU A 91 -12.30 14.95 2.40
N THR A 92 -11.83 13.75 2.75
CA THR A 92 -12.73 12.62 2.96
C THR A 92 -13.60 12.74 4.20
N GLY A 93 -13.13 13.45 5.24
CA GLY A 93 -13.77 13.52 6.55
C GLY A 93 -13.78 12.19 7.32
N LEU A 94 -13.00 11.19 6.91
CA LEU A 94 -13.02 9.83 7.48
C LEU A 94 -11.98 9.59 8.59
N PHE A 95 -11.03 10.50 8.76
CA PHE A 95 -9.85 10.32 9.61
C PHE A 95 -9.67 11.48 10.58
N THR A 96 -9.06 11.18 11.73
CA THR A 96 -8.50 12.19 12.62
C THR A 96 -7.22 12.78 12.02
N GLU A 97 -6.76 13.91 12.56
CA GLU A 97 -5.46 14.49 12.17
C GLU A 97 -4.30 13.51 12.41
N GLU A 98 -4.33 12.80 13.54
CA GLU A 98 -3.32 11.78 13.88
C GLU A 98 -3.33 10.62 12.88
N GLN A 99 -4.51 10.11 12.51
CA GLN A 99 -4.62 9.04 11.51
C GLN A 99 -4.15 9.52 10.14
N THR A 100 -4.51 10.75 9.75
CA THR A 100 -4.08 11.36 8.49
C THR A 100 -2.56 11.47 8.44
N GLU A 101 -1.95 11.97 9.51
CA GLU A 101 -0.51 12.11 9.63
C GLU A 101 0.19 10.75 9.57
N LEU A 102 -0.31 9.76 10.29
CA LEU A 102 0.26 8.41 10.32
C LEU A 102 0.22 7.73 8.92
N ILE A 103 -0.89 7.88 8.20
CA ILE A 103 -1.03 7.35 6.82
C ILE A 103 -0.08 8.10 5.88
N ALA A 104 -0.05 9.44 5.94
CA ALA A 104 0.77 10.26 5.05
C ALA A 104 2.27 10.06 5.30
N GLN A 105 2.70 9.90 6.54
CA GLN A 105 4.10 9.56 6.87
C GLN A 105 4.46 8.18 6.34
N SER A 106 3.56 7.20 6.46
CA SER A 106 3.77 5.85 5.91
C SER A 106 3.95 5.88 4.40
N ALA A 107 3.11 6.64 3.69
CA ALA A 107 3.25 6.89 2.26
C ALA A 107 4.55 7.64 1.93
N ARG A 108 4.92 8.66 2.70
CA ARG A 108 6.15 9.44 2.46
C ARG A 108 7.42 8.61 2.58
N ASN A 109 7.46 7.70 3.54
CA ASN A 109 8.66 6.96 3.90
C ASN A 109 8.74 5.58 3.21
N HIS A 110 7.71 5.15 2.46
CA HIS A 110 7.70 3.82 1.83
C HIS A 110 8.87 3.60 0.84
N SER A 111 9.42 4.68 0.28
CA SER A 111 10.58 4.62 -0.62
C SER A 111 11.92 4.48 0.13
N ASN A 112 11.97 4.85 1.42
CA ASN A 112 13.14 4.78 2.30
C ASN A 112 13.31 3.37 2.90
N LYS A 113 13.55 2.40 2.02
CA LYS A 113 13.54 0.97 2.38
C LYS A 113 14.73 0.52 3.26
N ASN A 114 15.78 1.33 3.36
CA ASN A 114 16.93 1.15 4.26
C ASN A 114 16.74 1.75 5.66
N GLU A 115 15.72 2.59 5.83
CA GLU A 115 15.41 3.21 7.12
C GLU A 115 14.35 2.36 7.81
N VAL A 116 14.49 2.16 9.12
CA VAL A 116 13.48 1.50 9.95
C VAL A 116 12.49 2.57 10.41
N GLY A 117 11.22 2.38 10.07
CA GLY A 117 10.10 3.22 10.50
C GLY A 117 9.22 2.56 11.55
N SER A 118 8.02 3.10 11.72
CA SER A 118 6.93 2.49 12.48
C SER A 118 6.47 1.16 11.89
N PRO A 119 5.72 0.33 12.65
CA PRO A 119 5.17 -0.92 12.13
C PRO A 119 4.34 -0.76 10.84
N LEU A 120 3.60 0.36 10.71
CA LEU A 120 2.82 0.64 9.51
C LEU A 120 3.71 0.99 8.31
N GLU A 121 4.75 1.79 8.51
CA GLU A 121 5.75 2.11 7.46
C GLU A 121 6.43 0.85 6.95
N GLU A 122 6.86 -0.03 7.85
CA GLU A 122 7.52 -1.29 7.50
C GLU A 122 6.58 -2.20 6.71
N LEU A 123 5.31 -2.27 7.10
CA LEU A 123 4.30 -3.01 6.37
C LEU A 123 4.09 -2.45 4.95
N VAL A 124 3.97 -1.13 4.79
CA VAL A 124 3.77 -0.54 3.45
C VAL A 124 4.97 -0.78 2.54
N LYS A 125 6.20 -0.66 3.06
CA LYS A 125 7.43 -0.96 2.31
C LYS A 125 7.47 -2.40 1.81
N ASP A 126 7.03 -3.33 2.65
CA ASP A 126 7.03 -4.75 2.37
C ASP A 126 5.92 -5.15 1.40
N ALA A 127 4.72 -4.58 1.56
CA ALA A 127 3.59 -4.77 0.67
C ALA A 127 3.90 -4.28 -0.75
N ASP A 128 4.47 -3.08 -0.90
CA ASP A 128 4.91 -2.52 -2.18
C ASP A 128 5.91 -3.45 -2.90
N VAL A 129 6.94 -3.90 -2.18
CA VAL A 129 7.96 -4.79 -2.75
C VAL A 129 7.38 -6.13 -3.18
N LEU A 130 6.52 -6.74 -2.36
CA LEU A 130 5.87 -8.00 -2.70
C LEU A 130 4.95 -7.83 -3.91
N ASP A 131 4.17 -6.75 -3.96
CA ASP A 131 3.26 -6.46 -5.08
C ASP A 131 4.03 -6.24 -6.39
N CYS A 132 5.06 -5.40 -6.37
CA CYS A 132 5.96 -5.20 -7.51
C CYS A 132 6.51 -6.53 -8.03
N TYR A 133 6.98 -7.41 -7.14
CA TYR A 133 7.47 -8.73 -7.52
C TYR A 133 6.38 -9.61 -8.16
N LEU A 134 5.16 -9.62 -7.61
CA LEU A 134 4.05 -10.42 -8.13
C LEU A 134 3.59 -9.98 -9.53
N HIS A 135 3.75 -8.70 -9.86
CA HIS A 135 3.50 -8.16 -11.21
C HIS A 135 4.72 -8.21 -12.14
N GLY A 136 5.84 -8.80 -11.70
CA GLY A 136 7.05 -8.94 -12.51
C GLY A 136 7.84 -7.64 -12.69
N VAL A 137 7.62 -6.63 -11.84
CA VAL A 137 8.40 -5.38 -11.86
C VAL A 137 9.82 -5.65 -11.33
N PRO A 138 10.87 -5.25 -12.07
CA PRO A 138 12.24 -5.41 -11.61
C PRO A 138 12.53 -4.68 -10.30
N LEU A 139 13.11 -5.38 -9.32
CA LEU A 139 13.59 -4.81 -8.07
C LEU A 139 15.08 -4.44 -8.18
N GLU A 140 15.36 -3.23 -8.66
CA GLU A 140 16.71 -2.76 -8.97
C GLU A 140 17.57 -2.51 -7.72
N ARG A 141 16.96 -2.12 -6.60
CA ARG A 141 17.69 -1.78 -5.37
C ARG A 141 17.88 -2.99 -4.46
N GLU A 142 19.03 -3.06 -3.79
CA GLU A 142 19.37 -4.20 -2.93
C GLU A 142 18.41 -4.36 -1.77
N GLU A 143 17.99 -3.25 -1.18
CA GLU A 143 17.07 -3.23 -0.05
C GLU A 143 15.65 -3.71 -0.41
N GLN A 144 15.21 -3.51 -1.65
CA GLN A 144 13.97 -4.11 -2.16
C GLN A 144 14.08 -5.63 -2.19
N ARG A 145 15.19 -6.16 -2.74
CA ARG A 145 15.42 -7.62 -2.80
C ARG A 145 15.57 -8.24 -1.42
N HIS A 146 16.17 -7.51 -0.47
CA HIS A 146 16.27 -7.95 0.93
C HIS A 146 14.90 -8.09 1.57
N ARG A 147 14.07 -7.05 1.50
CA ARG A 147 12.68 -7.08 2.00
C ARG A 147 11.86 -8.19 1.36
N LEU A 148 11.96 -8.36 0.04
CA LEU A 148 11.25 -9.43 -0.66
C LEU A 148 11.57 -10.80 -0.05
N ARG A 149 12.86 -11.11 0.20
CA ARG A 149 13.24 -12.38 0.82
C ARG A 149 12.62 -12.57 2.21
N GLN A 150 12.62 -11.51 3.03
CA GLN A 150 12.02 -11.56 4.37
C GLN A 150 10.51 -11.79 4.31
N VAL A 151 9.81 -11.06 3.45
CA VAL A 151 8.36 -11.19 3.29
C VAL A 151 7.99 -12.55 2.70
N LEU A 152 8.73 -13.06 1.71
CA LEU A 152 8.50 -14.39 1.15
C LEU A 152 8.70 -15.50 2.19
N GLU A 153 9.70 -15.36 3.07
CA GLU A 153 9.90 -16.27 4.20
C GLU A 153 8.74 -16.20 5.20
N GLU A 154 8.31 -14.98 5.53
CA GLU A 154 7.22 -14.71 6.46
C GLU A 154 5.88 -15.29 5.97
N ILE A 155 5.55 -15.12 4.69
CA ILE A 155 4.26 -15.52 4.13
C ILE A 155 4.19 -16.99 3.74
N LYS A 156 5.28 -17.79 3.88
CA LYS A 156 5.31 -19.23 3.54
C LYS A 156 4.00 -19.91 3.93
N LEU A 157 3.13 -20.10 2.92
CA LEU A 157 1.72 -20.44 3.08
C LEU A 157 1.47 -21.83 3.71
N SER A 158 2.53 -22.60 3.98
CA SER A 158 2.46 -23.97 4.49
C SER A 158 1.80 -24.10 5.86
N GLU A 159 1.69 -23.03 6.64
CA GLU A 159 1.13 -23.07 8.00
C GLU A 159 -0.26 -22.44 8.15
N MET A 160 -0.75 -21.68 7.15
CA MET A 160 -2.09 -21.07 7.22
C MET A 160 -3.24 -22.04 6.86
N LEU A 161 -2.92 -23.20 6.24
CA LEU A 161 -3.91 -24.22 5.88
C LEU A 161 -4.08 -25.33 6.94
N SER A 162 -3.19 -25.40 7.94
CA SER A 162 -3.28 -26.39 9.02
C SER A 162 -4.32 -26.01 10.09
N CYS A 163 -4.76 -24.75 10.13
CA CYS A 163 -5.74 -24.24 11.09
C CYS A 163 -7.13 -24.01 10.46
N LYS A 164 -7.61 -24.94 9.62
CA LYS A 164 -9.04 -24.99 9.22
C LYS A 164 -9.76 -26.29 9.58
N ASN A 165 -9.08 -27.25 10.23
CA ASN A 165 -9.68 -28.53 10.66
C ASN A 165 -9.78 -28.72 12.18
N CYS A 166 -9.47 -27.71 13.00
CA CYS A 166 -9.75 -27.76 14.44
C CYS A 166 -11.14 -27.19 14.74
N GLY A 167 -12.18 -27.98 14.51
CA GLY A 167 -13.55 -27.61 14.91
C GLY A 167 -14.65 -28.46 14.28
N GLN A 168 -14.73 -29.73 14.69
CA GLN A 168 -15.92 -30.60 14.87
C GLN A 168 -17.26 -30.15 14.22
N GLY A 169 -18.00 -31.02 13.53
CA GLY A 169 -18.60 -32.16 14.21
C GLY A 169 -19.20 -33.24 13.32
N SER A 170 -19.10 -34.44 13.86
CA SER A 170 -19.88 -35.63 13.54
C SER A 170 -21.37 -35.39 13.76
N LEU A 171 -22.16 -35.56 12.69
CA LEU A 171 -23.30 -36.48 12.55
C LEU A 171 -23.64 -36.58 11.06
#